data_AF-A0A2V8YQ03-F1
#
_entry.id   AF-A0A2V8YQ03-F1
#
_cell.length_a   1.000
_cell.length_b   1.000
_cell.length_c   1.000
_cell.angle_alpha   90.00
_cell.angle_beta   90.00
_cell.angle_gamma   90.00
#
_symmetry.space_group_name_H-M   'P 1'
#
loop_
_entity.id
_entity.type
_entity.pdbx_description
1 polymer ?
#
loop_
_entity_poly.entity_id
_entity_poly.type
_entity_poly.pdbx_seq_one_letter_code
_entity_poly.pdbx_strand_id
1 'polypeptide(L)'
;MGGELIGLVAVILGMGIPLGALYTYYRVRKLRSEERLAAIARGAEIPVEPELNQAARSRRAGILLVSGAIGYIVTFGLIAQIQADRDIWTAAVLGIVPLAVGLGYFVDWKLIHRDSRA
;
A
#
# COMPACT_ATOMS: atom_id res chain seq x y z
N MET A 1 -24.51 -4.98 23.82
CA MET A 1 -24.95 -4.46 22.50
C MET A 1 -23.85 -3.69 21.75
N GLY A 2 -22.95 -2.92 22.41
CA GLY A 2 -21.86 -2.22 21.68
C GLY A 2 -20.79 -3.12 21.05
N GLY A 3 -20.40 -4.22 21.71
CA GLY A 3 -19.33 -5.10 21.23
C GLY A 3 -19.64 -5.87 19.93
N GLU A 4 -20.88 -6.35 19.77
CA GLU A 4 -21.31 -7.05 18.54
C GLU A 4 -21.33 -6.10 17.33
N LEU A 5 -21.78 -4.86 17.54
CA LEU A 5 -21.76 -3.84 16.49
C LEU A 5 -20.32 -3.48 16.09
N ILE A 6 -19.42 -3.32 17.06
CA ILE A 6 -17.99 -3.06 16.78
C ILE A 6 -17.37 -4.22 16.00
N GLY A 7 -17.64 -5.47 16.40
CA GLY A 7 -17.15 -6.66 15.70
C GLY A 7 -17.67 -6.76 14.27
N LEU A 8 -18.97 -6.51 14.06
CA LEU A 8 -19.59 -6.50 12.73
C LEU A 8 -18.98 -5.42 11.83
N VAL A 9 -18.80 -4.20 12.34
CA VAL A 9 -18.18 -3.09 11.60
C VAL A 9 -16.73 -3.42 11.23
N ALA A 10 -15.97 -4.03 12.14
CA ALA A 10 -14.58 -4.43 11.87
C ALA A 10 -14.50 -5.45 10.74
N VAL A 11 -15.40 -6.43 10.68
CA VAL A 11 -15.43 -7.44 9.61
C VAL A 11 -15.83 -6.81 8.27
N ILE A 12 -16.89 -5.98 8.27
CA ILE A 12 -17.37 -5.33 7.04
C ILE A 12 -16.30 -4.42 6.45
N LEU A 13 -15.64 -3.60 7.26
CA LEU A 13 -14.57 -2.73 6.78
C LEU A 13 -13.32 -3.52 6.40
N GLY A 14 -12.95 -4.51 7.22
CA GLY A 14 -11.79 -5.37 7.00
C GLY A 14 -11.84 -6.14 5.68
N MET A 15 -13.02 -6.60 5.26
CA MET A 15 -13.19 -7.33 3.99
C MET A 15 -13.67 -6.41 2.84
N GLY A 16 -14.56 -5.47 3.13
CA GLY A 16 -15.16 -4.59 2.13
C GLY A 16 -14.15 -3.65 1.48
N ILE A 17 -13.22 -3.08 2.26
CA ILE A 17 -12.21 -2.17 1.72
C ILE A 17 -11.25 -2.91 0.78
N PRO A 18 -10.62 -4.05 1.15
CA PRO A 18 -9.78 -4.80 0.22
C PRO A 18 -10.53 -5.28 -1.03
N LEU A 19 -11.77 -5.76 -0.89
CA LEU A 19 -12.57 -6.20 -2.04
C LEU A 19 -12.90 -5.05 -2.99
N GLY A 20 -13.27 -3.88 -2.46
CA GLY A 20 -13.50 -2.68 -3.27
C GLY A 20 -12.24 -2.17 -3.95
N ALA A 21 -11.11 -2.15 -3.23
CA ALA A 21 -9.81 -1.80 -3.79
C ALA A 21 -9.38 -2.76 -4.90
N LEU A 22 -9.59 -4.06 -4.71
CA LEU A 22 -9.27 -5.09 -5.71
C LEU A 22 -10.17 -4.96 -6.95
N TYR A 23 -11.47 -4.77 -6.75
CA TYR A 23 -12.43 -4.54 -7.83
C TYR A 23 -12.05 -3.32 -8.67
N THR A 24 -11.83 -2.18 -8.02
CA THR A 24 -11.46 -0.93 -8.71
C THR A 24 -10.11 -1.06 -9.42
N TYR A 25 -9.12 -1.70 -8.81
CA TYR A 25 -7.84 -1.99 -9.43
C TYR A 25 -8.00 -2.82 -10.72
N TYR A 26 -8.72 -3.94 -10.67
CA TYR A 26 -8.95 -4.76 -11.86
C TYR A 26 -9.80 -4.06 -12.90
N ARG A 27 -10.82 -3.30 -12.49
CA ARG A 27 -11.69 -2.55 -13.40
C ARG A 27 -10.90 -1.51 -14.18
N VAL A 28 -10.10 -0.69 -13.52
CA VAL A 28 -9.26 0.33 -14.18
C VAL A 28 -8.23 -0.33 -15.09
N ARG A 29 -7.61 -1.43 -14.64
CA ARG A 29 -6.63 -2.15 -15.46
C ARG A 29 -7.25 -2.75 -16.72
N LYS A 30 -8.47 -3.31 -16.62
CA LYS A 30 -9.21 -3.84 -17.77
C LYS A 30 -9.56 -2.74 -18.76
N LEU A 31 -10.10 -1.62 -18.28
CA LEU A 31 -10.46 -0.47 -19.12
C LEU A 31 -9.24 0.07 -19.89
N ARG A 32 -8.10 0.25 -19.22
CA ARG A 32 -6.86 0.68 -19.88
C ARG A 32 -6.41 -0.28 -20.99
N SER A 33 -6.54 -1.59 -20.78
CA SER A 33 -6.22 -2.59 -21.81
C SER A 33 -7.17 -2.50 -23.00
N GLU A 34 -8.47 -2.34 -22.76
CA GLU A 34 -9.48 -2.18 -23.81
C GLU A 34 -9.29 -0.87 -24.60
N GLU A 35 -8.98 0.24 -23.92
CA GLU A 35 -8.65 1.53 -24.54
C GLU A 35 -7.42 1.41 -25.45
N ARG A 36 -6.36 0.72 -24.99
CA ARG A 36 -5.17 0.45 -25.80
C ARG A 36 -5.50 -0.37 -27.05
N LEU A 37 -6.27 -1.46 -26.91
CA LEU A 37 -6.69 -2.27 -28.06
C LEU A 37 -7.53 -1.46 -29.06
N ALA A 38 -8.43 -0.63 -28.57
CA ALA A 38 -9.27 0.22 -29.41
C ALA A 38 -8.49 1.36 -30.07
N ALA A 39 -7.39 1.84 -29.47
CA ALA A 39 -6.47 2.80 -30.08
C ALA A 39 -5.63 2.13 -31.19
N ILE A 40 -5.14 0.91 -30.97
CA ILE A 40 -4.44 0.11 -32.00
C ILE A 40 -5.35 -0.11 -33.21
N ALA A 41 -6.60 -0.53 -32.98
CA ALA A 41 -7.58 -0.75 -34.05
C ALA A 41 -7.90 0.53 -34.84
N ARG A 42 -7.79 1.71 -34.20
CA ARG A 42 -8.00 3.02 -34.81
C ARG A 42 -6.72 3.62 -35.41
N GLY A 43 -5.58 2.95 -35.29
CA GLY A 43 -4.28 3.47 -35.72
C GLY A 43 -3.83 4.73 -34.97
N ALA A 44 -4.39 4.99 -33.78
CA ALA A 44 -4.05 6.16 -32.98
C ALA A 44 -2.78 5.90 -32.15
N GLU A 45 -1.95 6.93 -31.99
CA GLU A 45 -0.78 6.85 -31.10
C GLU A 45 -1.22 6.64 -29.65
N ILE A 46 -0.64 5.62 -29.01
CA ILE A 46 -0.90 5.29 -27.61
C ILE A 46 0.11 6.05 -26.76
N PRO A 47 -0.32 6.91 -25.82
CA PRO A 47 0.58 7.47 -24.83
C PRO A 47 1.17 6.34 -23.99
N VAL A 48 2.43 6.00 -24.25
CA VAL A 48 3.18 5.04 -23.44
C VAL A 48 3.59 5.78 -22.19
N GLU A 49 2.76 5.66 -21.15
CA GLU A 49 3.10 6.15 -19.81
C GLU A 49 4.45 5.53 -19.41
N PRO A 50 5.45 6.35 -19.01
CA PRO A 50 6.78 5.83 -18.73
C PRO A 50 6.67 4.82 -17.59
N GLU A 51 6.92 3.55 -17.91
CA GLU A 51 6.92 2.50 -16.90
C GLU A 51 8.03 2.82 -15.91
N LEU A 52 7.65 3.02 -14.64
CA LEU A 52 8.62 3.20 -13.58
C LEU A 52 9.56 1.99 -13.58
N ASN A 53 10.85 2.27 -13.75
CA ASN A 53 11.91 1.29 -13.56
C ASN A 53 11.70 0.58 -12.21
N GLN A 54 11.95 -0.72 -12.18
CA GLN A 54 11.79 -1.58 -11.00
C GLN A 54 12.48 -0.99 -9.76
N ALA A 55 13.64 -0.35 -9.93
CA ALA A 55 14.31 0.40 -8.87
C ALA A 55 13.43 1.54 -8.31
N ALA A 56 12.86 2.39 -9.18
CA ALA A 56 12.00 3.49 -8.76
C ALA A 56 10.73 2.99 -8.05
N ARG A 57 10.18 1.86 -8.50
CA ARG A 57 9.02 1.21 -7.88
C ARG A 57 9.34 0.69 -6.47
N SER A 58 10.49 0.02 -6.32
CA SER A 58 10.97 -0.51 -5.04
C SER A 58 11.18 0.62 -4.03
N ARG A 59 11.87 1.70 -4.42
CA ARG A 59 12.04 2.90 -3.58
C ARG A 59 10.70 3.51 -3.17
N ARG A 60 9.75 3.66 -4.09
CA ARG A 60 8.43 4.23 -3.78
C ARG A 60 7.67 3.37 -2.77
N ALA A 61 7.68 2.05 -2.94
CA ALA A 61 7.05 1.13 -1.99
C ALA A 61 7.70 1.23 -0.60
N GLY A 62 9.04 1.28 -0.54
CA GLY A 62 9.78 1.48 0.71
C GLY A 62 9.38 2.77 1.43
N ILE A 63 9.34 3.91 0.72
CA ILE A 63 8.92 5.20 1.30
C ILE A 63 7.51 5.11 1.87
N LEU A 64 6.55 4.59 1.09
CA LEU A 64 5.15 4.52 1.50
C LEU A 64 4.95 3.64 2.74
N LEU A 65 5.61 2.47 2.79
CA LEU A 65 5.50 1.54 3.90
C LEU A 65 6.17 2.08 5.16
N VAL A 66 7.36 2.69 5.04
CA VAL A 66 8.04 3.31 6.20
C VAL A 66 7.24 4.51 6.71
N SER A 67 6.77 5.41 5.84
CA SER A 67 5.97 6.56 6.28
C SER A 67 4.64 6.12 6.92
N GLY A 68 3.97 5.13 6.32
CA GLY A 68 2.72 4.58 6.85
C GLY A 68 2.93 3.90 8.21
N ALA A 69 4.01 3.14 8.36
CA ALA A 69 4.36 2.48 9.60
C ALA A 69 4.69 3.48 10.72
N ILE A 70 5.52 4.49 10.44
CA ILE A 70 5.85 5.53 11.43
C ILE A 70 4.58 6.27 11.84
N GLY A 71 3.74 6.68 10.87
CA GLY A 71 2.47 7.35 11.15
C GLY A 71 1.54 6.49 12.01
N TYR A 72 1.44 5.20 11.70
CA TYR A 72 0.64 4.24 12.46
C TYR A 72 1.15 4.09 13.91
N ILE A 73 2.46 3.84 14.10
CA ILE A 73 3.08 3.69 15.43
C ILE A 73 2.89 4.96 16.26
N VAL A 74 3.14 6.13 15.67
CA VAL A 74 2.99 7.42 16.36
C VAL A 74 1.54 7.66 16.75
N THR A 75 0.60 7.39 15.85
CA THR A 75 -0.83 7.59 16.12
C THR A 75 -1.29 6.71 17.27
N PHE A 76 -1.06 5.40 17.20
CA PHE A 76 -1.50 4.49 18.27
C PHE A 76 -0.71 4.70 19.58
N GLY A 77 0.57 5.07 19.50
CA GLY A 77 1.37 5.44 20.67
C GLY A 77 0.81 6.68 21.37
N LEU A 78 0.44 7.73 20.63
CA LEU A 78 -0.19 8.92 21.21
C LEU A 78 -1.57 8.61 21.81
N ILE A 79 -2.38 7.79 21.14
CA ILE A 79 -3.68 7.34 21.66
C ILE A 79 -3.49 6.58 22.98
N ALA A 80 -2.52 5.66 23.03
CA ALA A 80 -2.20 4.91 24.24
C ALA A 80 -1.74 5.81 25.39
N GLN A 81 -0.99 6.88 25.10
CA GLN A 81 -0.60 7.88 26.09
C GLN A 81 -1.81 8.68 26.62
N ILE A 82 -2.73 9.10 25.74
CA ILE A 82 -3.91 9.90 26.13
C ILE A 82 -4.92 9.06 26.94
N GLN A 83 -5.15 7.81 26.54
CA GLN A 83 -6.11 6.93 27.22
C GLN A 83 -5.52 6.17 28.42
N ALA A 84 -4.20 6.20 28.60
CA ALA A 84 -3.47 5.44 29.62
C ALA A 84 -3.76 3.92 29.59
N ASP A 85 -4.15 3.41 28.42
CA ASP A 85 -4.46 2.00 28.21
C ASP A 85 -3.27 1.28 27.56
N ARG A 86 -2.82 0.21 28.22
CA ARG A 86 -1.66 -0.57 27.77
C ARG A 86 -1.98 -1.45 26.57
N ASP A 87 -3.24 -1.85 26.38
CA ASP A 87 -3.62 -2.73 25.28
C ASP A 87 -3.47 -2.01 23.93
N ILE A 88 -3.60 -0.68 23.90
CA ILE A 88 -3.41 0.13 22.68
C ILE A 88 -1.94 0.12 22.22
N TRP A 89 -0.97 -0.06 23.12
CA TRP A 89 0.43 -0.25 22.72
C TRP A 89 0.64 -1.53 21.90
N THR A 90 -0.17 -2.57 22.13
CA THR A 90 -0.08 -3.80 21.32
C THR A 90 -0.46 -3.54 19.86
N ALA A 91 -1.44 -2.65 19.62
CA ALA A 91 -1.78 -2.20 18.28
C ALA A 91 -0.60 -1.46 17.65
N ALA A 92 0.02 -0.50 18.36
CA ALA A 92 1.16 0.25 17.84
C ALA A 92 2.32 -0.65 17.36
N VAL A 93 2.60 -1.75 18.09
CA VAL A 93 3.65 -2.72 17.73
C VAL A 93 3.41 -3.38 16.37
N LEU A 94 2.16 -3.53 15.93
CA LEU A 94 1.87 -4.07 14.59
C LEU A 94 2.45 -3.23 13.46
N GLY A 95 2.70 -1.93 13.70
CA GLY A 95 3.37 -1.05 12.75
C GLY A 95 4.83 -1.44 12.47
N ILE A 96 5.47 -2.24 13.32
CA ILE A 96 6.85 -2.71 13.08
C ILE A 96 6.93 -3.59 11.83
N VAL A 97 5.88 -4.36 11.52
CA VAL A 97 5.84 -5.23 10.35
C VAL A 97 5.97 -4.42 9.05
N PRO A 98 5.07 -3.46 8.72
CA PRO A 98 5.25 -2.65 7.52
C PRO A 98 6.52 -1.80 7.55
N LEU A 99 7.04 -1.42 8.73
CA LEU A 99 8.31 -0.71 8.85
C LEU A 99 9.48 -1.59 8.35
N ALA A 100 9.56 -2.83 8.83
CA ALA A 100 10.57 -3.79 8.42
C ALA A 100 10.48 -4.11 6.92
N VAL A 101 9.26 -4.30 6.40
CA VAL A 101 9.03 -4.52 4.97
C VAL A 101 9.47 -3.30 4.15
N GLY A 102 9.12 -2.08 4.60
CA GLY A 102 9.54 -0.84 3.95
C GLY A 102 11.06 -0.66 3.90
N LEU A 103 11.75 -1.00 5.00
CA LEU A 103 13.22 -1.04 5.03
C LEU A 103 13.79 -2.08 4.07
N GLY A 104 13.17 -3.26 3.95
CA GLY A 104 13.53 -4.28 2.98
C GLY A 104 13.47 -3.77 1.54
N TYR A 105 12.45 -3.01 1.18
CA TYR A 105 12.36 -2.36 -0.14
C TYR A 105 13.47 -1.34 -0.41
N PHE A 106 14.02 -0.67 0.61
CA PHE A 106 15.21 0.17 0.41
C PHE A 106 16.46 -0.64 0.11
N VAL A 107 16.61 -1.82 0.72
CA VAL A 107 17.71 -2.75 0.42
C VAL A 107 17.57 -3.27 -1.01
N ASP A 108 16.38 -3.73 -1.39
CA ASP A 108 16.07 -4.19 -2.75
C ASP A 108 16.36 -3.12 -3.80
N TRP A 109 15.90 -1.88 -3.56
CA TRP A 109 16.22 -0.74 -4.41
C TRP A 109 17.73 -0.54 -4.58
N LYS A 110 18.50 -0.60 -3.49
CA LYS A 110 19.95 -0.42 -3.52
C LYS A 110 20.64 -1.54 -4.32
N LEU A 111 20.16 -2.78 -4.21
CA LEU A 111 20.70 -3.91 -4.96
C LEU A 111 20.40 -3.78 -6.47
N ILE A 112 19.14 -3.53 -6.85
CA ILE A 112 18.76 -3.33 -8.26
C ILE A 112 19.55 -2.16 -8.88
N HIS A 113 19.72 -1.07 -8.11
CA HIS A 113 20.47 0.10 -8.58
C HIS A 113 21.98 -0.14 -8.72
N ARG A 114 22.51 -1.11 -7.98
CA ARG A 114 23.90 -1.56 -8.14
C ARG A 114 24.05 -2.45 -9.36
N ASP A 115 23.14 -3.40 -9.53
CA ASP A 115 23.18 -4.37 -10.62
C ASP A 115 22.93 -3.70 -11.99
N SER A 116 22.15 -2.61 -12.04
CA SER A 116 21.97 -1.83 -13.26
C SER A 116 23.18 -0.99 -13.70
N ARG A 117 24.21 -0.90 -12.84
CA ARG A 117 25.45 -0.15 -13.11
C ARG A 117 26.67 -1.05 -13.37
N ALA A 118 26.53 -2.36 -13.16
CA ALA A 118 27.56 -3.36 -13.43
C ALA A 118 27.46 -3.84 -14.89
#